data_AF-A0A2E1XT35-F1
#
_entry.id   AF-A0A2E1XT35-F1
#
_cell.length_a   1.000
_cell.length_b   1.000
_cell.length_c   1.000
_cell.angle_alpha   90.00
_cell.angle_beta   90.00
_cell.angle_gamma   90.00
#
_symmetry.space_group_name_H-M   'P 1'
#
loop_
_entity.id
_entity.type
_entity.pdbx_description
1 polymer ?
#
loop_
_entity_poly.entity_id
_entity_poly.type
_entity_poly.pdbx_seq_one_letter_code
_entity_poly.pdbx_strand_id
1 'polypeptide(L)'
;MSSYINKKTPTNQLIRYSILFYWSIFWLFNIIDKIIGGSLFLWVGRDRFAQFEKFFASAGLESPWIANFALIIAAGLEVFAFVFFTGALLYFLKKKIETSRAWFFIGIVLTLITFTLFSIGDHIFGDRFELLEHTLFWFLTLFSWVAFIRLENHSETEKTSLTKKQILSVSLISFLLVTTTCFSIFSYNYNFFSRRTDALIAEPVGENIYKVSFPFLGGSVVFEKTLHKFKLENPTKKINHIYTVPNPLRLKKADGLIFYIMTEDK
;
A
#
# COMPACT_ATOMS: atom_id res chain seq x y z
N MET A 1 -24.51 11.16 47.25
CA MET A 1 -25.00 11.74 45.99
C MET A 1 -23.84 11.83 45.00
N SER A 2 -23.48 10.72 44.35
CA SER A 2 -22.46 10.71 43.30
C SER A 2 -23.11 10.16 42.04
N SER A 3 -23.72 11.08 41.29
CA SER A 3 -24.22 10.82 39.95
C SER A 3 -23.02 10.72 39.01
N TYR A 4 -22.44 9.52 38.91
CA TYR A 4 -21.60 9.19 37.76
C TYR A 4 -22.50 9.20 36.53
N ILE A 5 -22.60 10.37 35.90
CA ILE A 5 -23.24 10.56 34.61
C ILE A 5 -22.57 9.58 33.64
N ASN A 6 -23.26 8.48 33.39
CA ASN A 6 -22.85 7.46 32.43
C ASN A 6 -22.98 8.10 31.05
N LYS A 7 -21.92 8.79 30.62
CA LYS A 7 -21.83 9.53 29.36
C LYS A 7 -21.84 8.52 28.22
N LYS A 8 -23.03 8.06 27.84
CA LYS A 8 -23.23 7.17 26.70
C LYS A 8 -22.93 7.96 25.43
N THR A 9 -21.85 7.64 24.74
CA THR A 9 -21.59 8.18 23.40
C THR A 9 -22.66 7.62 22.46
N PRO A 10 -23.41 8.46 21.73
CA PRO A 10 -24.37 7.99 20.76
C PRO A 10 -23.66 7.22 19.65
N THR A 11 -24.20 6.08 19.21
CA THR A 11 -23.60 5.24 18.16
C THR A 11 -23.33 6.03 16.88
N ASN A 12 -24.22 6.97 16.51
CA ASN A 12 -24.05 7.84 15.35
C ASN A 12 -22.77 8.70 15.42
N GLN A 13 -22.45 9.22 16.61
CA GLN A 13 -21.24 10.03 16.81
C GLN A 13 -19.98 9.17 16.72
N LEU A 14 -20.05 7.92 17.22
CA LEU A 14 -18.96 6.97 17.09
C LEU A 14 -18.69 6.61 15.63
N ILE A 15 -19.73 6.33 14.84
CA ILE A 15 -19.58 6.02 13.42
C ILE A 15 -19.02 7.22 12.65
N ARG A 16 -19.53 8.43 12.89
CA ARG A 16 -19.01 9.66 12.28
C ARG A 16 -17.52 9.88 12.62
N TYR A 17 -17.14 9.66 13.87
CA TYR A 17 -15.73 9.69 14.28
C TYR A 17 -14.90 8.65 13.52
N SER A 18 -15.36 7.41 13.46
CA SER A 18 -14.65 6.31 12.76
C SER A 18 -14.45 6.60 11.28
N ILE A 19 -15.44 7.20 10.60
CA ILE A 19 -15.30 7.62 9.20
C ILE A 19 -14.18 8.66 9.03
N LEU A 20 -14.18 9.70 9.85
CA LEU A 20 -13.15 10.75 9.79
C LEU A 20 -11.76 10.21 10.13
N PHE A 21 -11.68 9.35 11.14
CA PHE A 21 -10.44 8.71 11.56
C PHE A 21 -9.88 7.79 10.46
N TYR A 22 -10.74 6.95 9.85
CA TYR A 22 -10.37 6.07 8.74
C TYR A 22 -9.73 6.85 7.59
N TRP A 23 -10.40 7.89 7.09
CA TRP A 23 -9.89 8.66 5.95
C TRP A 23 -8.62 9.45 6.28
N SER A 24 -8.48 9.93 7.52
CA SER A 24 -7.24 10.59 7.96
C SER A 24 -6.05 9.62 7.94
N ILE A 25 -6.23 8.41 8.47
CA ILE A 25 -5.18 7.38 8.49
C ILE A 25 -4.90 6.82 7.10
N PHE A 26 -5.93 6.62 6.28
CA PHE A 26 -5.81 6.16 4.90
C PHE A 26 -4.86 7.07 4.10
N TRP A 27 -5.11 8.38 4.11
CA TRP A 27 -4.27 9.31 3.37
C TRP A 27 -2.88 9.49 3.99
N LEU A 28 -2.78 9.44 5.32
CA LEU A 28 -1.48 9.45 6.00
C LEU A 28 -0.58 8.29 5.51
N PHE A 29 -1.12 7.08 5.46
CA PHE A 29 -0.33 5.93 5.01
C PHE A 29 0.02 6.00 3.52
N ASN A 30 -0.85 6.55 2.67
CA ASN A 30 -0.53 6.78 1.26
C ASN A 30 0.64 7.76 1.08
N ILE A 31 0.69 8.82 1.89
CA ILE A 31 1.80 9.79 1.89
C ILE A 31 3.09 9.12 2.38
N ILE A 32 3.03 8.36 3.48
CA ILE A 32 4.19 7.65 4.02
C ILE A 32 4.73 6.64 3.00
N ASP A 33 3.86 5.92 2.28
CA ASP A 33 4.26 4.96 1.24
C ASP A 33 5.09 5.63 0.14
N LYS A 34 4.67 6.82 -0.30
CA LYS A 34 5.40 7.60 -1.32
C LYS A 34 6.73 8.15 -0.84
N ILE A 35 6.86 8.46 0.44
CA ILE A 35 8.11 8.97 1.03
C ILE A 35 9.16 7.84 1.17
N ILE A 36 8.73 6.64 1.53
CA ILE A 36 9.64 5.51 1.77
C ILE A 36 10.24 4.97 0.45
N GLY A 37 9.50 5.05 -0.67
CA GLY A 37 10.03 4.80 -2.01
C GLY A 37 10.54 3.39 -2.31
N GLY A 38 10.39 2.42 -1.40
CA GLY A 38 10.91 1.07 -1.57
C GLY A 38 10.56 0.11 -0.43
N SER A 39 11.16 -1.08 -0.43
CA SER A 39 10.94 -2.06 0.64
C SER A 39 11.95 -1.89 1.78
N LEU A 40 11.44 -1.64 2.98
CA LEU A 40 12.17 -1.61 4.25
C LEU A 40 11.70 -2.76 5.16
N PHE A 41 12.40 -2.98 6.26
CA PHE A 41 11.95 -3.92 7.29
C PHE A 41 10.55 -3.53 7.78
N LEU A 42 9.56 -4.42 7.62
CA LEU A 42 8.13 -4.23 7.89
C LEU A 42 7.36 -3.28 6.95
N TRP A 43 8.03 -2.61 6.02
CA TRP A 43 7.39 -1.77 5.00
C TRP A 43 7.63 -2.36 3.62
N VAL A 44 6.63 -3.05 3.08
CA VAL A 44 6.74 -3.69 1.77
C VAL A 44 5.86 -2.93 0.78
N GLY A 45 6.49 -2.07 -0.02
CA GLY A 45 5.84 -1.30 -1.09
C GLY A 45 6.60 -1.37 -2.40
N ARG A 46 5.92 -1.04 -3.51
CA ARG A 46 6.59 -0.76 -4.79
C ARG A 46 7.17 0.64 -4.73
N ASP A 47 8.32 0.85 -5.36
CA ASP A 47 8.80 2.20 -5.62
C ASP A 47 7.83 2.91 -6.57
N ARG A 48 7.11 3.91 -6.04
CA ARG A 48 6.09 4.65 -6.79
C ARG A 48 6.71 5.55 -7.87
N PHE A 49 7.94 6.03 -7.69
CA PHE A 49 8.65 6.78 -8.74
C PHE A 49 8.96 5.86 -9.92
N ALA A 50 9.60 4.72 -9.64
CA ALA A 50 9.92 3.74 -10.68
C ALA A 50 8.65 3.15 -11.34
N GLN A 51 7.54 3.05 -10.61
CA GLN A 51 6.26 2.63 -11.15
C GLN A 51 5.68 3.68 -12.13
N PHE A 52 5.67 4.95 -11.74
CA PHE A 52 5.20 6.04 -12.61
C PHE A 52 6.05 6.15 -13.88
N GLU A 53 7.38 6.10 -13.78
CA GLU A 53 8.25 6.13 -14.97
C GLU A 53 7.95 4.98 -15.94
N LYS A 54 7.72 3.76 -15.43
CA LYS A 54 7.33 2.61 -16.26
C LYS A 54 5.99 2.80 -16.95
N PHE A 55 5.01 3.37 -16.25
CA PHE A 55 3.69 3.65 -16.83
C PHE A 55 3.79 4.66 -17.97
N PHE A 56 4.48 5.78 -17.77
CA PHE A 56 4.66 6.78 -18.81
C PHE A 56 5.50 6.25 -19.98
N ALA A 57 6.57 5.49 -19.71
CA ALA A 57 7.34 4.81 -20.75
C ALA A 57 6.49 3.83 -21.57
N SER A 58 5.60 3.07 -20.93
CA SER A 58 4.68 2.14 -21.62
C SER A 58 3.68 2.85 -22.53
N ALA A 59 3.36 4.10 -22.25
CA ALA A 59 2.51 4.97 -23.07
C ALA A 59 3.30 5.74 -24.16
N GLY A 60 4.60 5.45 -24.33
CA GLY A 60 5.47 6.14 -25.29
C GLY A 60 5.96 7.51 -24.83
N LEU A 61 5.75 7.87 -23.56
CA LEU A 61 6.23 9.12 -22.95
C LEU A 61 7.46 8.82 -22.09
N GLU A 62 8.63 8.70 -22.74
CA GLU A 62 9.88 8.35 -22.06
C GLU A 62 10.48 9.48 -21.22
N SER A 63 9.89 10.68 -21.21
CA SER A 63 10.40 11.83 -20.48
C SER A 63 10.17 11.69 -18.97
N PRO A 64 11.24 11.52 -18.15
CA PRO A 64 11.09 11.35 -16.69
C PRO A 64 10.48 12.58 -16.01
N TRP A 65 10.65 13.76 -16.61
CA TRP A 65 10.08 15.01 -16.09
C TRP A 65 8.56 15.01 -16.08
N ILE A 66 7.92 14.39 -17.07
CA ILE A 66 6.46 14.33 -17.17
C ILE A 66 5.91 13.38 -16.09
N ALA A 67 6.54 12.21 -15.93
CA ALA A 67 6.18 11.25 -14.90
C ALA A 67 6.35 11.84 -13.48
N ASN A 68 7.46 12.53 -13.23
CA ASN A 68 7.72 13.19 -11.95
C ASN A 68 6.71 14.31 -11.67
N PHE A 69 6.37 15.12 -12.68
CA PHE A 69 5.36 16.17 -12.52
C PHE A 69 3.99 15.59 -12.19
N ALA A 70 3.57 14.52 -12.88
CA ALA A 70 2.32 13.83 -12.58
C ALA A 70 2.31 13.25 -11.15
N LEU A 71 3.43 12.69 -10.71
CA LEU A 71 3.58 12.17 -9.35
C LEU A 71 3.51 13.27 -8.28
N ILE A 72 4.09 14.44 -8.55
CA ILE A 72 3.99 15.61 -7.64
C ILE A 72 2.53 16.07 -7.52
N ILE A 73 1.79 16.13 -8.63
CA ILE A 73 0.36 16.47 -8.61
C ILE A 73 -0.41 15.45 -7.78
N ALA A 74 -0.18 14.15 -8.03
CA ALA A 74 -0.79 13.07 -7.29
C ALA A 74 -0.51 13.21 -5.78
N ALA A 75 0.76 13.27 -5.38
CA ALA A 75 1.17 13.43 -3.99
C ALA A 75 0.57 14.70 -3.35
N GLY A 76 0.50 15.81 -4.09
CA GLY A 76 -0.13 17.04 -3.64
C GLY A 76 -1.60 16.85 -3.28
N LEU A 77 -2.37 16.22 -4.17
CA LEU A 77 -3.79 15.92 -3.93
C LEU A 77 -3.99 15.05 -2.68
N GLU A 78 -3.14 14.04 -2.47
CA GLU A 78 -3.20 13.19 -1.27
C GLU A 78 -2.90 13.95 0.01
N VAL A 79 -1.90 14.85 -0.01
CA VAL A 79 -1.56 15.72 1.12
C VAL A 79 -2.73 16.65 1.44
N PHE A 80 -3.35 17.27 0.44
CA PHE A 80 -4.53 18.11 0.67
C PHE A 80 -5.68 17.29 1.24
N ALA A 81 -5.97 16.11 0.68
CA ALA A 81 -7.01 15.23 1.22
C ALA A 81 -6.74 14.88 2.70
N PHE A 82 -5.51 14.49 3.04
CA PHE A 82 -5.09 14.22 4.41
C PHE A 82 -5.33 15.40 5.35
N VAL A 83 -4.93 16.61 4.96
CA VAL A 83 -5.11 17.83 5.75
C VAL A 83 -6.60 18.10 5.99
N PHE A 84 -7.44 17.96 4.97
CA PHE A 84 -8.87 18.21 5.10
C PHE A 84 -9.59 17.18 5.96
N PHE A 85 -9.29 15.88 5.84
CA PHE A 85 -9.87 14.87 6.74
C PHE A 85 -9.38 15.02 8.19
N THR A 86 -8.08 15.26 8.38
CA THR A 86 -7.52 15.45 9.71
C THR A 86 -8.08 16.71 10.36
N GLY A 87 -8.20 17.80 9.60
CA GLY A 87 -8.85 19.01 10.08
C GLY A 87 -10.32 18.79 10.41
N ALA A 88 -11.06 18.05 9.57
CA ALA A 88 -12.45 17.67 9.85
C ALA A 88 -12.56 16.87 11.15
N LEU A 89 -11.66 15.92 11.39
CA LEU A 89 -11.56 15.12 12.62
C LEU A 89 -11.28 16.03 13.84
N LEU A 90 -10.32 16.94 13.74
CA LEU A 90 -9.99 17.87 14.82
C LEU A 90 -11.15 18.82 15.15
N TYR A 91 -11.85 19.34 14.13
CA TYR A 91 -13.04 20.16 14.33
C TYR A 91 -14.20 19.36 14.94
N PHE A 92 -14.35 18.09 14.54
CA PHE A 92 -15.34 17.18 15.12
C PHE A 92 -15.08 16.97 16.62
N LEU A 93 -13.83 16.69 17.00
CA LEU A 93 -13.42 16.55 18.40
C LEU A 93 -13.61 17.84 19.20
N LYS A 94 -13.40 19.00 18.59
CA LYS A 94 -13.69 20.32 19.16
C LYS A 94 -15.18 20.69 19.17
N LYS A 95 -16.07 19.78 18.76
CA LYS A 95 -17.53 19.98 18.66
C LYS A 95 -17.96 21.12 17.71
N LYS A 96 -17.09 21.51 16.77
CA LYS A 96 -17.40 22.48 15.70
C LYS A 96 -17.96 21.72 14.50
N ILE A 97 -19.19 21.23 14.62
CA ILE A 97 -19.79 20.25 13.71
C ILE A 97 -19.94 20.82 12.28
N GLU A 98 -20.42 22.04 12.14
CA GLU A 98 -20.58 22.70 10.83
C GLU A 98 -19.25 22.85 10.09
N THR A 99 -18.19 23.29 10.80
CA THR A 99 -16.84 23.41 10.23
C THR A 99 -16.26 22.03 9.90
N SER A 100 -16.49 21.03 10.76
CA SER A 100 -16.09 19.66 10.51
C SER A 100 -16.73 19.12 9.22
N ARG A 101 -18.03 19.36 9.01
CA ARG A 101 -18.76 18.96 7.80
C ARG A 101 -18.19 19.62 6.55
N ALA A 102 -17.91 20.92 6.59
CA ALA A 102 -17.33 21.63 5.46
C ALA A 102 -15.93 21.10 5.08
N TRP A 103 -15.07 20.89 6.07
CA TRP A 103 -13.73 20.31 5.85
C TRP A 103 -13.82 18.87 5.33
N PHE A 104 -14.74 18.08 5.88
CA PHE A 104 -15.00 16.72 5.42
C PHE A 104 -15.46 16.70 3.97
N PHE A 105 -16.38 17.59 3.58
CA PHE A 105 -16.85 17.70 2.20
C PHE A 105 -15.71 18.01 1.23
N ILE A 106 -14.82 18.95 1.58
CA ILE A 106 -13.65 19.25 0.74
C ILE A 106 -12.74 18.03 0.62
N GLY A 107 -12.50 17.32 1.73
CA GLY A 107 -11.74 16.05 1.73
C GLY A 107 -12.36 14.98 0.81
N ILE A 108 -13.69 14.86 0.82
CA ILE A 108 -14.44 13.97 -0.08
C ILE A 108 -14.23 14.36 -1.54
N VAL A 109 -14.38 15.65 -1.89
CA VAL A 109 -14.20 16.12 -3.28
C VAL A 109 -12.76 15.85 -3.76
N LEU A 110 -11.76 16.19 -2.94
CA LEU A 110 -10.35 15.92 -3.26
C LEU A 110 -10.09 14.43 -3.46
N THR A 111 -10.67 13.57 -2.61
CA THR A 111 -10.53 12.12 -2.71
C THR A 111 -11.15 11.57 -3.99
N LEU A 112 -12.35 12.03 -4.35
CA LEU A 112 -13.01 11.62 -5.60
C LEU A 112 -12.19 12.05 -6.81
N ILE A 113 -11.69 13.28 -6.84
CA ILE A 113 -10.80 13.76 -7.91
C ILE A 113 -9.55 12.87 -7.98
N THR A 114 -8.92 12.60 -6.84
CA THR A 114 -7.69 11.80 -6.77
C THR A 114 -7.91 10.38 -7.33
N PHE A 115 -8.95 9.68 -6.84
CA PHE A 115 -9.25 8.34 -7.35
C PHE A 115 -9.73 8.33 -8.79
N THR A 116 -10.44 9.36 -9.26
CA THR A 116 -10.79 9.46 -10.68
C THR A 116 -9.55 9.60 -11.55
N LEU A 117 -8.58 10.44 -11.15
CA LEU A 117 -7.30 10.58 -11.87
C LEU A 117 -6.53 9.26 -11.87
N PHE A 118 -6.48 8.56 -10.74
CA PHE A 118 -5.83 7.24 -10.65
C PHE A 118 -6.53 6.21 -11.53
N SER A 119 -7.85 6.09 -11.46
CA SER A 119 -8.60 5.15 -12.31
C SER A 119 -8.45 5.44 -13.81
N ILE A 120 -8.37 6.71 -14.21
CA ILE A 120 -8.06 7.07 -15.60
C ILE A 120 -6.64 6.61 -15.95
N GLY A 121 -5.66 6.89 -15.08
CA GLY A 121 -4.29 6.42 -15.24
C GLY A 121 -4.20 4.91 -15.38
N ASP A 122 -4.79 4.16 -14.46
CA ASP A 122 -4.80 2.69 -14.46
C ASP A 122 -5.42 2.12 -15.73
N HIS A 123 -6.46 2.78 -16.26
CA HIS A 123 -7.08 2.38 -17.51
C HIS A 123 -6.15 2.63 -18.71
N ILE A 124 -5.49 3.79 -18.76
CA ILE A 124 -4.55 4.15 -19.84
C ILE A 124 -3.32 3.25 -19.81
N PHE A 125 -2.77 2.97 -18.63
CA PHE A 125 -1.54 2.20 -18.44
C PHE A 125 -1.77 0.69 -18.30
N GLY A 126 -3.03 0.25 -18.19
CA GLY A 126 -3.41 -1.16 -18.15
C GLY A 126 -3.24 -1.86 -16.80
N ASP A 127 -3.16 -1.13 -15.67
CA ASP A 127 -3.09 -1.72 -14.32
C ASP A 127 -4.49 -2.09 -13.80
N ARG A 128 -4.96 -3.28 -14.17
CA ARG A 128 -6.32 -3.74 -13.84
C ARG A 128 -6.55 -3.97 -12.34
N PHE A 129 -5.50 -4.28 -11.58
CA PHE A 129 -5.64 -4.53 -10.14
C PHE A 129 -5.81 -3.20 -9.39
N GLU A 130 -4.96 -2.21 -9.69
CA GLU A 130 -5.08 -0.87 -9.10
C GLU A 130 -6.39 -0.19 -9.52
N LEU A 131 -6.86 -0.39 -10.76
CA LEU A 131 -8.16 0.13 -11.22
C LEU A 131 -9.34 -0.32 -10.36
N LEU A 132 -9.37 -1.60 -9.99
CA LEU A 132 -10.44 -2.15 -9.16
C LEU A 132 -10.41 -1.57 -7.75
N GLU A 133 -9.21 -1.47 -7.17
CA GLU A 133 -9.01 -0.89 -5.83
C GLU A 133 -9.44 0.59 -5.79
N HIS A 134 -8.96 1.40 -6.74
CA HIS A 134 -9.29 2.83 -6.81
C HIS A 134 -10.79 3.05 -7.06
N THR A 135 -11.43 2.24 -7.90
CA THR A 135 -12.89 2.32 -8.12
C THR A 135 -13.66 1.99 -6.84
N LEU A 136 -13.23 0.96 -6.10
CA LEU A 136 -13.86 0.59 -4.82
C LEU A 136 -13.73 1.74 -3.79
N PHE A 137 -12.54 2.34 -3.68
CA PHE A 137 -12.34 3.48 -2.77
C PHE A 137 -13.15 4.71 -3.20
N TRP A 138 -13.33 4.93 -4.50
CA TRP A 138 -14.19 5.98 -5.02
C TRP A 138 -15.63 5.84 -4.51
N PHE A 139 -16.22 4.64 -4.62
CA PHE A 139 -17.56 4.38 -4.07
C PHE A 139 -17.60 4.45 -2.54
N LEU A 140 -16.59 3.90 -1.85
CA LEU A 140 -16.50 3.97 -0.39
C LEU A 140 -16.46 5.42 0.11
N THR A 141 -15.79 6.31 -0.63
CA THR A 141 -15.75 7.76 -0.36
C THR A 141 -17.14 8.37 -0.43
N LEU A 142 -17.89 8.10 -1.50
CA LEU A 142 -19.27 8.57 -1.64
C LEU A 142 -20.17 8.04 -0.52
N PHE A 143 -20.10 6.74 -0.22
CA PHE A 143 -20.88 6.16 0.87
C PHE A 143 -20.51 6.75 2.23
N SER A 144 -19.22 7.05 2.46
CA SER A 144 -18.75 7.73 3.67
C SER A 144 -19.39 9.11 3.83
N TRP A 145 -19.47 9.89 2.76
CA TRP A 145 -20.17 11.17 2.76
C TRP A 145 -21.65 11.02 3.11
N VAL A 146 -22.36 10.15 2.39
CA VAL A 146 -23.80 9.92 2.60
C VAL A 146 -24.07 9.43 4.03
N ALA A 147 -23.28 8.48 4.52
CA ALA A 147 -23.41 7.96 5.88
C ALA A 147 -23.18 9.05 6.92
N PHE A 148 -22.12 9.85 6.78
CA PHE A 148 -21.79 10.92 7.72
C PHE A 148 -22.90 11.96 7.84
N ILE A 149 -23.50 12.36 6.71
CA ILE A 149 -24.60 13.34 6.66
C ILE A 149 -25.90 12.76 7.21
N ARG A 150 -26.27 11.52 6.85
CA ARG A 150 -27.50 10.91 7.38
C ARG A 150 -27.44 10.72 8.89
N LEU A 151 -26.27 10.36 9.43
CA LEU A 151 -26.08 10.18 10.86
C LEU A 151 -26.12 11.47 11.68
N GLU A 152 -25.94 12.64 11.04
CA GLU A 152 -26.15 13.96 11.66
C GLU A 152 -27.63 14.22 11.93
N ASN A 153 -28.49 13.92 10.94
CA ASN A 153 -29.91 14.25 10.96
C ASN A 153 -30.75 13.35 11.88
N HIS A 154 -30.30 12.13 12.18
CA HIS A 154 -31.03 11.17 13.03
C HIS A 154 -30.75 11.30 14.55
N SER A 155 -30.22 12.44 15.01
CA SER A 155 -29.70 12.58 16.38
C SER A 155 -30.77 12.73 17.48
N GLU A 156 -32.06 12.90 17.16
CA GLU A 156 -33.08 13.20 18.19
C GLU A 156 -34.03 12.04 18.56
N THR A 157 -34.28 11.04 17.69
CA THR A 157 -35.40 10.11 17.91
C THR A 157 -35.05 8.67 18.29
N GLU A 158 -33.82 8.17 18.10
CA GLU A 158 -33.45 6.82 18.55
C GLU A 158 -32.08 6.78 19.24
N LYS A 159 -32.09 6.81 20.58
CA LYS A 159 -30.88 6.59 21.40
C LYS A 159 -30.53 5.10 21.46
N THR A 160 -30.17 4.50 20.33
CA THR A 160 -29.48 3.21 20.33
C THR A 160 -28.07 3.41 20.87
N SER A 161 -27.90 3.27 22.19
CA SER A 161 -26.60 3.35 22.85
C SER A 161 -25.99 1.95 22.96
N LEU A 162 -24.78 1.74 22.44
CA LEU A 162 -24.02 0.53 22.71
C LEU A 162 -23.84 0.35 24.22
N THR A 163 -24.05 -0.88 24.71
CA THR A 163 -23.82 -1.20 26.12
C THR A 163 -22.33 -1.31 26.40
N LYS A 164 -21.91 -1.03 27.64
CA LYS A 164 -20.49 -1.16 28.06
C LYS A 164 -19.93 -2.56 27.80
N LYS A 165 -20.76 -3.60 27.95
CA LYS A 165 -20.38 -4.99 27.65
C LYS A 165 -20.08 -5.19 26.16
N GLN A 166 -20.92 -4.67 25.27
CA GLN A 166 -20.67 -4.72 23.82
C GLN A 166 -19.39 -3.98 23.42
N ILE A 167 -19.18 -2.77 23.95
CA ILE A 167 -17.96 -2.00 23.69
C ILE A 167 -16.73 -2.77 24.17
N LEU A 168 -16.78 -3.35 25.38
CA LEU A 168 -15.68 -4.14 25.93
C LEU A 168 -15.39 -5.39 25.08
N SER A 169 -16.42 -6.14 24.70
CA SER A 169 -16.28 -7.33 23.86
C SER A 169 -15.70 -6.99 22.47
N VAL A 170 -16.22 -5.96 21.80
CA VAL A 170 -15.72 -5.53 20.49
C VAL A 170 -14.28 -5.04 20.60
N SER A 171 -13.96 -4.29 21.65
CA SER A 171 -12.58 -3.82 21.89
C SER A 171 -11.63 -4.99 22.13
N LEU A 172 -12.04 -5.99 22.91
CA LEU A 172 -11.23 -7.19 23.17
C LEU A 172 -10.99 -8.00 21.91
N ILE A 173 -12.03 -8.25 21.11
CA ILE A 173 -11.92 -8.97 19.83
C ILE A 173 -11.01 -8.20 18.86
N SER A 174 -11.22 -6.88 18.75
CA SER A 174 -10.39 -6.03 17.88
C SER A 174 -8.93 -6.05 18.33
N PHE A 175 -8.67 -5.94 19.63
CA PHE A 175 -7.33 -6.00 20.19
C PHE A 175 -6.65 -7.34 19.93
N LEU A 176 -7.35 -8.45 20.13
CA LEU A 176 -6.83 -9.79 19.86
C LEU A 176 -6.51 -9.97 18.37
N LEU A 177 -7.40 -9.52 17.48
CA LEU A 177 -7.22 -9.60 16.04
C LEU A 177 -6.03 -8.77 15.57
N VAL A 178 -5.92 -7.52 16.02
CA VAL A 178 -4.78 -6.64 15.71
C VAL A 178 -3.49 -7.24 16.23
N THR A 179 -3.45 -7.68 17.48
CA THR A 179 -2.24 -8.26 18.10
C THR A 179 -1.78 -9.52 17.37
N THR A 180 -2.71 -10.42 17.05
CA THR A 180 -2.41 -11.66 16.31
C THR A 180 -1.88 -11.34 14.91
N THR A 181 -2.49 -10.38 14.23
CA THR A 181 -2.06 -9.94 12.89
C THR A 181 -0.68 -9.30 12.95
N CYS A 182 -0.43 -8.38 13.89
CA CYS A 182 0.87 -7.78 14.10
C CYS A 182 1.94 -8.84 14.42
N PHE A 183 1.67 -9.75 15.35
CA PHE A 183 2.59 -10.82 15.69
C PHE A 183 2.92 -11.70 14.47
N SER A 184 1.92 -12.06 13.66
CA SER A 184 2.10 -12.82 12.43
C SER A 184 3.01 -12.09 11.42
N ILE A 185 2.76 -10.80 11.17
CA ILE A 185 3.56 -9.97 10.24
C ILE A 185 5.00 -9.82 10.74
N PHE A 186 5.19 -9.53 12.03
CA PHE A 186 6.51 -9.36 12.62
C PHE A 186 7.30 -10.67 12.63
N SER A 187 6.67 -11.76 13.06
CA SER A 187 7.28 -13.09 13.06
C SER A 187 7.69 -13.51 11.65
N TYR A 188 6.83 -13.29 10.66
CA TYR A 188 7.16 -13.58 9.26
C TYR A 188 8.35 -12.74 8.78
N ASN A 189 8.34 -11.43 9.00
CA ASN A 189 9.44 -10.57 8.56
C ASN A 189 10.75 -10.92 9.27
N TYR A 190 10.74 -11.12 10.59
CA TYR A 190 11.95 -11.47 11.33
C TYR A 190 12.60 -12.77 10.80
N ASN A 191 11.79 -13.79 10.51
CA ASN A 191 12.30 -15.10 10.10
C ASN A 191 12.60 -15.22 8.59
N PHE A 192 11.95 -14.40 7.74
CA PHE A 192 11.97 -14.61 6.29
C PHE A 192 12.34 -13.37 5.47
N PHE A 193 12.65 -12.23 6.08
CA PHE A 193 13.08 -11.03 5.34
C PHE A 193 14.39 -11.26 4.57
N SER A 194 15.25 -12.16 5.05
CA SER A 194 16.50 -12.54 4.37
C SER A 194 16.26 -13.07 2.96
N ARG A 195 15.11 -13.72 2.68
CA ARG A 195 14.72 -14.19 1.33
C ARG A 195 14.60 -13.07 0.29
N ARG A 196 14.48 -11.81 0.72
CA ARG A 196 14.42 -10.62 -0.15
C ARG A 196 15.76 -9.91 -0.31
N THR A 197 16.78 -10.31 0.45
CA THR A 197 18.05 -9.59 0.53
C THR A 197 19.29 -10.48 0.41
N ASP A 198 19.18 -11.78 0.59
CA ASP A 198 20.30 -12.71 0.52
C ASP A 198 20.67 -13.07 -0.92
N ALA A 199 21.95 -13.35 -1.15
CA ALA A 199 22.42 -13.90 -2.41
C ALA A 199 21.91 -15.33 -2.62
N LEU A 200 21.58 -15.66 -3.87
CA LEU A 200 21.22 -17.02 -4.27
C LEU A 200 22.47 -17.79 -4.68
N ILE A 201 22.34 -19.12 -4.73
CA ILE A 201 23.38 -20.02 -5.23
C ILE A 201 23.15 -20.23 -6.72
N ALA A 202 24.23 -20.18 -7.51
CA ALA A 202 24.21 -20.53 -8.93
C ALA A 202 24.62 -21.99 -9.10
N GLU A 203 23.70 -22.82 -9.60
CA GLU A 203 23.92 -24.25 -9.78
C GLU A 203 24.54 -24.53 -11.16
N PRO A 204 25.66 -25.26 -11.25
CA PRO A 204 26.23 -25.63 -12.55
C PRO A 204 25.28 -26.61 -13.27
N VAL A 205 24.93 -26.30 -14.51
CA VAL A 205 24.00 -27.12 -15.33
C VAL A 205 24.60 -27.53 -16.67
N GLY A 206 25.83 -27.09 -16.96
CA GLY A 206 26.59 -27.45 -18.15
C GLY A 206 27.99 -26.87 -18.08
N GLU A 207 28.80 -27.11 -19.11
CA GLU A 207 30.11 -26.49 -19.23
C GLU A 207 29.96 -24.97 -19.34
N ASN A 208 30.54 -24.24 -18.39
CA ASN A 208 30.47 -22.78 -18.29
C ASN A 208 29.06 -22.18 -18.18
N ILE A 209 28.04 -22.98 -17.87
CA ILE A 209 26.65 -22.53 -17.73
C ILE A 209 26.15 -22.82 -16.32
N TYR A 210 25.65 -21.77 -15.67
CA TYR A 210 25.09 -21.83 -14.32
C TYR A 210 23.66 -21.34 -14.32
N LYS A 211 22.81 -21.98 -13.53
CA LYS A 211 21.40 -21.66 -13.38
C LYS A 211 21.12 -21.05 -12.02
N VAL A 212 20.32 -19.99 -12.00
CA VAL A 212 19.80 -19.38 -10.77
C VAL A 212 18.28 -19.40 -10.81
N SER A 213 17.67 -19.92 -9.75
CA SER A 213 16.21 -19.91 -9.57
C SER A 213 15.82 -18.74 -8.67
N PHE A 214 15.27 -17.68 -9.25
CA PHE A 214 14.94 -16.46 -8.54
C PHE A 214 13.60 -16.61 -7.79
N PRO A 215 13.54 -16.30 -6.49
CA PRO A 215 12.29 -16.34 -5.74
C PRO A 215 11.37 -15.21 -6.19
N PHE A 216 10.05 -15.42 -6.10
CA PHE A 216 9.03 -14.41 -6.44
C PHE A 216 9.23 -13.07 -5.71
N LEU A 217 9.77 -13.10 -4.50
CA LEU A 217 10.03 -11.91 -3.67
C LEU A 217 11.46 -11.34 -3.82
N GLY A 218 12.30 -11.94 -4.66
CA GLY A 218 13.65 -11.43 -4.92
C GLY A 218 13.60 -10.18 -5.80
N GLY A 219 14.30 -9.13 -5.40
CA GLY A 219 14.45 -7.89 -6.17
C GLY A 219 15.87 -7.69 -6.71
N SER A 220 16.18 -6.50 -7.22
CA SER A 220 17.52 -6.13 -7.73
C SER A 220 18.64 -6.42 -6.74
N VAL A 221 18.42 -6.18 -5.45
CA VAL A 221 19.39 -6.46 -4.37
C VAL A 221 19.81 -7.94 -4.34
N VAL A 222 18.84 -8.86 -4.47
CA VAL A 222 19.12 -10.31 -4.52
C VAL A 222 19.93 -10.63 -5.76
N PHE A 223 19.58 -10.04 -6.90
CA PHE A 223 20.27 -10.26 -8.17
C PHE A 223 21.73 -9.79 -8.10
N GLU A 224 21.98 -8.55 -7.66
CA GLU A 224 23.32 -7.99 -7.54
C GLU A 224 24.20 -8.78 -6.58
N LYS A 225 23.68 -9.11 -5.39
CA LYS A 225 24.40 -9.94 -4.41
C LYS A 225 24.67 -11.35 -4.93
N THR A 226 23.75 -11.92 -5.71
CA THR A 226 23.95 -13.24 -6.36
C THR A 226 25.11 -13.16 -7.36
N LEU A 227 25.16 -12.14 -8.20
CA LEU A 227 26.27 -11.97 -9.15
C LEU A 227 27.61 -11.71 -8.45
N HIS A 228 27.59 -10.93 -7.36
CA HIS A 228 28.79 -10.70 -6.55
C HIS A 228 29.31 -12.01 -5.92
N LYS A 229 28.41 -12.78 -5.29
CA LYS A 229 28.73 -14.10 -4.73
C LYS A 229 29.26 -15.06 -5.79
N PHE A 230 28.62 -15.10 -6.96
CA PHE A 230 29.06 -15.95 -8.07
C PHE A 230 30.49 -15.65 -8.52
N LYS A 231 30.86 -14.36 -8.65
CA LYS A 231 32.22 -13.94 -9.03
C LYS A 231 33.27 -14.30 -7.98
N LEU A 232 32.92 -14.26 -6.70
CA LEU A 232 33.80 -14.67 -5.62
C LEU A 232 34.03 -16.19 -5.62
N GLU A 233 32.97 -16.97 -5.87
CA GLU A 233 33.04 -18.43 -5.91
C GLU A 233 33.69 -18.97 -7.20
N ASN A 234 33.70 -18.18 -8.29
CA ASN A 234 34.26 -18.58 -9.58
C ASN A 234 35.29 -17.55 -10.10
N PRO A 235 36.44 -17.37 -9.42
CA PRO A 235 37.40 -16.29 -9.74
C PRO A 235 38.06 -16.44 -11.12
N THR A 236 38.15 -17.67 -11.63
CA THR A 236 38.73 -18.02 -12.94
C THR A 236 37.75 -17.85 -14.10
N LYS A 237 36.48 -17.61 -13.83
CA LYS A 237 35.44 -17.46 -14.86
C LYS A 237 35.14 -15.98 -15.11
N LYS A 238 34.88 -15.62 -16.35
CA LYS A 238 34.37 -14.30 -16.77
C LYS A 238 32.92 -14.45 -17.20
N ILE A 239 32.02 -13.63 -16.68
CA ILE A 239 30.61 -13.61 -17.13
C ILE A 239 30.58 -13.01 -18.54
N ASN A 240 30.07 -13.79 -19.50
CA ASN A 240 29.84 -13.34 -20.87
C ASN A 240 28.38 -12.85 -21.03
N HIS A 241 27.41 -13.71 -20.71
CA HIS A 241 25.98 -13.40 -20.87
C HIS A 241 25.13 -13.81 -19.67
N ILE A 242 24.05 -13.06 -19.45
CA ILE A 242 22.97 -13.43 -18.53
C ILE A 242 21.67 -13.44 -19.33
N TYR A 243 20.95 -14.56 -19.36
CA TYR A 243 19.72 -14.70 -20.14
C TYR A 243 18.66 -15.54 -19.44
N THR A 244 17.39 -15.35 -19.82
CA THR A 244 16.23 -16.16 -19.37
C THR A 244 15.69 -16.98 -20.55
N VAL A 245 15.09 -18.14 -20.26
CA VAL A 245 14.50 -19.01 -21.30
C VAL A 245 13.07 -18.61 -21.67
N PRO A 246 12.60 -18.86 -22.92
CA PRO A 246 11.25 -18.51 -23.36
C PRO A 246 10.11 -19.23 -22.63
N ASN A 247 8.91 -18.65 -22.69
CA ASN A 247 7.69 -19.05 -21.98
C ASN A 247 7.24 -20.54 -22.06
N PRO A 248 7.45 -21.33 -23.15
CA PRO A 248 6.91 -22.69 -23.24
C PRO A 248 7.43 -23.67 -22.17
N LEU A 249 8.57 -23.36 -21.52
CA LEU A 249 9.19 -24.19 -20.47
C LEU A 249 8.74 -23.81 -19.05
N ARG A 250 7.86 -22.80 -18.88
CA ARG A 250 7.33 -22.34 -17.57
C ARG A 250 6.03 -23.04 -17.15
N LEU A 251 5.62 -24.10 -17.84
CA LEU A 251 4.40 -24.86 -17.56
C LEU A 251 4.34 -25.27 -16.08
N LYS A 252 3.40 -24.65 -15.34
CA LYS A 252 3.04 -24.87 -13.93
C LYS A 252 4.07 -24.48 -12.84
N LYS A 253 5.17 -23.79 -13.17
CA LYS A 253 6.11 -23.16 -12.21
C LYS A 253 6.20 -21.64 -12.42
N ALA A 254 5.07 -21.01 -12.74
CA ALA A 254 5.01 -19.74 -13.43
C ALA A 254 5.39 -18.48 -12.60
N ASP A 255 5.70 -18.58 -11.32
CA ASP A 255 5.89 -17.37 -10.48
C ASP A 255 7.35 -17.06 -10.14
N GLY A 256 8.33 -17.86 -10.60
CA GLY A 256 9.77 -17.57 -10.41
C GLY A 256 10.48 -17.19 -11.71
N LEU A 257 11.31 -16.15 -11.70
CA LEU A 257 12.25 -15.85 -12.79
C LEU A 257 13.41 -16.88 -12.71
N ILE A 258 13.81 -17.47 -13.83
CA ILE A 258 15.01 -18.32 -13.90
C ILE A 258 15.95 -17.67 -14.90
N PHE A 259 17.19 -17.41 -14.49
CA PHE A 259 18.22 -16.91 -15.39
C PHE A 259 19.46 -17.79 -15.37
N TYR A 260 20.18 -17.78 -16.49
CA TYR A 260 21.40 -18.51 -16.71
C TYR A 260 22.56 -17.52 -16.80
N ILE A 261 23.67 -17.86 -16.15
CA ILE A 261 24.95 -17.15 -16.25
C ILE A 261 25.84 -18.00 -17.14
N MET A 262 26.18 -17.49 -18.31
CA MET A 262 27.14 -18.11 -19.22
C MET A 262 28.50 -17.44 -19.06
N THR A 263 29.52 -18.27 -18.93
CA THR A 263 30.88 -17.84 -18.62
C THR A 263 31.88 -18.32 -19.67
N GLU A 264 33.08 -17.75 -19.60
CA GLU A 264 34.26 -18.22 -20.32
C GLU A 264 35.43 -18.27 -19.33
N ASP A 265 36.40 -19.12 -19.60
CA ASP A 265 37.65 -19.15 -18.85
C ASP A 265 38.45 -17.85 -19.09
N LYS A 266 39.04 -17.33 -18.03
CA LYS A 266 39.92 -16.16 -18.10
C LYS A 266 41.30 -16.50 -18.63
#